data_AF-A0A8S1PHD6-F1
#
_entry.id   AF-A0A8S1PHD6-F1
#
_cell.length_a   1.000
_cell.length_b   1.000
_cell.length_c   1.000
_cell.angle_alpha   90.00
_cell.angle_beta   90.00
_cell.angle_gamma   90.00
#
_symmetry.space_group_name_H-M   'P 1'
#
loop_
_entity.id
_entity.type
_entity.pdbx_description
1 polymer ?
#
loop_
_entity_poly.entity_id
_entity_poly.type
_entity_poly.pdbx_seq_one_letter_code
_entity_poly.pdbx_strand_id
1 'polypeptide(L)'
;MLIESVDHSTPKTIEDCEISEPQFDKKVIYKLEVRKSHLLQQFLKYQVENTQKSIVNLRKIISSDEVKNKRISRKNSITKPYKCQNCTHTYSSKAALKQHLKFKHSDDQTPLTQPLDLQKVLVEPLSQI
;
A
#
# COMPACT_ATOMS: atom_id res chain seq x y z
N MET A 1 41.68 49.38 36.26
CA MET A 1 40.68 48.41 35.74
C MET A 1 40.03 47.76 36.95
N LEU A 2 38.83 48.21 37.31
CA LEU A 2 37.98 47.56 38.28
C LEU A 2 36.68 47.27 37.53
N ILE A 3 36.45 45.99 37.22
CA ILE A 3 35.21 45.53 36.63
C ILE A 3 34.26 45.38 37.81
N GLU A 4 33.36 46.33 38.00
CA GLU A 4 32.27 46.20 38.96
C GLU A 4 31.20 45.28 38.37
N SER A 5 30.75 44.38 39.24
CA SER A 5 29.87 43.25 39.02
C SER A 5 28.52 43.62 38.40
N VAL A 6 28.11 42.85 37.39
CA VAL A 6 26.76 42.85 36.84
C VAL A 6 25.84 42.15 37.84
N ASP A 7 24.84 42.86 38.38
CA ASP A 7 23.80 42.26 39.21
C ASP A 7 23.00 41.25 38.38
N HIS A 8 23.28 39.97 38.60
CA HIS A 8 22.39 38.88 38.23
C HIS A 8 21.20 38.88 39.19
N SER A 9 20.34 39.89 39.09
CA SER A 9 18.97 39.74 39.56
C SER A 9 18.37 38.58 38.80
N THR A 10 18.22 37.46 39.50
CA THR A 10 17.52 36.26 39.05
C THR A 10 16.20 36.72 38.43
N PRO A 11 15.81 36.24 37.23
CA PRO A 11 14.48 36.52 36.73
C PRO A 11 13.53 36.04 37.81
N LYS A 12 12.73 36.94 38.38
CA LYS A 12 11.68 36.57 39.33
C LYS A 12 10.90 35.44 38.68
N THR A 13 11.07 34.23 39.19
CA THR A 13 10.16 33.12 38.94
C THR A 13 8.77 33.67 39.19
N ILE A 14 7.88 33.46 38.23
CA ILE A 14 6.46 33.78 38.35
C ILE A 14 6.03 33.05 39.62
N GLU A 15 5.95 33.78 40.73
CA GLU A 15 5.38 33.28 41.98
C GLU A 15 4.01 32.75 41.61
N ASP A 16 3.75 31.53 42.08
CA ASP A 16 2.59 30.73 41.77
C ASP A 16 1.32 31.58 41.91
N CYS A 17 0.79 32.08 40.79
CA CYS A 17 -0.58 32.53 40.74
C CYS A 17 -1.42 31.29 41.09
N GLU A 18 -1.88 31.19 42.34
CA GLU A 18 -2.93 30.26 42.74
C GLU A 18 -4.19 30.64 41.94
N ILE A 19 -4.29 30.12 40.72
CA ILE A 19 -5.52 30.19 39.94
C ILE A 19 -6.46 29.21 40.64
N SER A 20 -7.28 29.71 41.56
CA SER A 20 -8.36 28.90 42.14
C SER A 20 -9.26 28.44 41.00
N GLU A 21 -9.41 27.12 40.80
CA GLU A 21 -10.30 26.62 39.76
C GLU A 21 -11.72 27.13 40.01
N PRO A 22 -12.37 27.77 39.03
CA PRO A 22 -13.73 28.25 39.21
C PRO A 22 -14.68 27.08 39.46
N GLN A 23 -15.32 27.06 40.63
CA GLN A 23 -16.23 25.99 41.03
C GLN A 23 -17.62 26.22 40.44
N PHE A 24 -17.92 25.51 39.35
CA PHE A 24 -19.23 25.57 38.69
C PHE A 24 -20.21 24.56 39.29
N ASP A 25 -21.51 24.91 39.26
CA ASP A 25 -22.57 23.97 39.61
C ASP A 25 -22.51 22.69 38.77
N LYS A 26 -22.79 21.53 39.39
CA LYS A 26 -22.80 20.22 38.72
C LYS A 26 -23.65 20.19 37.44
N LYS A 27 -24.75 20.95 37.42
CA LYS A 27 -25.65 21.10 36.25
C LYS A 27 -24.98 21.82 35.08
N VAL A 28 -24.13 22.81 35.35
CA VAL A 28 -23.37 23.54 34.33
C VAL A 28 -22.27 22.64 33.76
N ILE A 29 -21.55 21.93 34.63
CA ILE A 29 -20.52 20.97 34.22
C ILE A 29 -21.11 19.88 33.32
N TYR A 30 -22.25 19.29 33.69
CA TYR A 30 -22.92 18.29 32.87
C TYR A 30 -23.27 18.81 31.46
N LYS A 31 -23.84 20.03 31.37
CA LYS A 31 -24.18 20.64 30.07
C LYS A 31 -22.94 20.90 29.21
N LEU A 32 -21.85 21.35 29.82
CA LEU A 32 -20.58 21.56 29.13
C LEU A 32 -20.02 20.23 28.62
N GLU A 33 -20.06 19.18 29.43
CA GLU A 33 -19.52 17.87 29.05
C GLU A 33 -20.33 17.23 27.90
N VAL A 34 -21.66 17.33 27.94
CA VAL A 34 -22.52 16.91 26.83
C VAL A 34 -22.17 17.67 25.55
N ARG A 35 -21.93 18.98 25.64
CA ARG A 35 -21.57 19.80 24.48
C ARG A 35 -20.19 19.45 23.93
N LYS A 36 -19.19 19.23 24.80
CA LYS A 36 -17.85 18.76 24.42
C LYS A 36 -17.93 17.41 23.71
N SER A 37 -18.66 16.46 24.28
CA SER A 37 -18.89 15.14 23.69
C SER A 37 -19.51 15.24 22.30
N HIS A 38 -20.54 16.08 22.14
CA HIS A 38 -21.18 16.30 20.84
C HIS A 38 -20.23 16.88 19.80
N LEU A 39 -19.44 17.90 20.18
CA LEU A 39 -18.45 18.51 19.28
C LEU A 39 -17.34 17.53 18.90
N LEU A 40 -16.86 16.73 19.87
CA LEU A 40 -15.88 15.69 19.62
C LEU A 40 -16.44 14.64 18.65
N GLN A 41 -17.69 14.21 18.83
CA GLN A 41 -18.34 13.27 17.94
C GLN A 41 -18.47 13.83 16.51
N GLN A 42 -18.85 15.10 16.37
CA GLN A 42 -18.91 15.77 15.06
C GLN A 42 -17.53 15.82 14.38
N PHE A 43 -16.50 16.19 15.13
CA PHE A 43 -15.12 16.24 14.63
C PHE A 43 -14.63 14.86 14.19
N LEU A 44 -14.83 13.83 15.02
CA LEU A 44 -14.43 12.46 14.68
C LEU A 44 -15.18 11.94 13.45
N LYS A 45 -16.49 12.21 13.34
CA LYS A 45 -17.27 11.85 12.16
C LYS A 45 -16.69 12.49 10.90
N TYR A 46 -16.37 13.77 10.95
CA TYR A 46 -15.75 14.49 9.83
C TYR A 46 -14.39 13.90 9.45
N GLN A 47 -13.54 13.57 10.43
CA GLN A 47 -12.24 12.91 10.18
C GLN A 47 -12.43 11.57 9.48
N VAL A 48 -13.32 10.71 10.00
CA VAL A 48 -13.61 9.39 9.42
C VAL A 48 -14.10 9.51 7.97
N GLU A 49 -15.04 10.42 7.70
CA GLU A 49 -15.56 10.62 6.34
C GLU A 49 -14.46 11.04 5.36
N ASN A 50 -13.55 11.92 5.78
CA ASN A 50 -12.45 12.37 4.92
C ASN A 50 -11.39 11.28 4.73
N THR A 51 -11.02 10.56 5.78
CA THR A 51 -10.11 9.41 5.68
C THR A 51 -10.70 8.35 4.76
N GLN A 52 -11.99 8.06 4.87
CA GLN A 52 -12.67 7.08 4.02
C GLN A 52 -12.66 7.48 2.55
N LYS A 53 -12.90 8.77 2.24
CA LYS A 53 -12.80 9.31 0.87
C LYS A 53 -11.39 9.11 0.31
N SER A 54 -10.35 9.40 1.09
CA SER A 54 -8.95 9.19 0.69
C SER A 54 -8.64 7.71 0.43
N ILE A 55 -9.10 6.80 1.30
CA ILE A 55 -8.92 5.34 1.13
C ILE A 55 -9.58 4.87 -0.17
N VAL A 56 -10.82 5.30 -0.44
CA VAL A 56 -11.54 4.91 -1.66
C VAL A 56 -10.81 5.39 -2.92
N ASN A 57 -10.32 6.63 -2.91
CA ASN A 57 -9.54 7.16 -4.03
C ASN A 57 -8.23 6.40 -4.25
N LEU A 58 -7.48 6.10 -3.18
CA LEU A 58 -6.25 5.31 -3.25
C LEU A 58 -6.51 3.89 -3.78
N ARG A 59 -7.58 3.23 -3.31
CA ARG A 59 -7.99 1.92 -3.82
C ARG A 59 -8.28 1.96 -5.32
N LYS A 60 -8.98 3.00 -5.79
CA LYS A 60 -9.29 3.16 -7.22
C LYS A 60 -8.02 3.30 -8.07
N ILE A 61 -7.02 4.05 -7.58
CA ILE A 61 -5.72 4.20 -8.24
C ILE A 61 -5.01 2.85 -8.30
N ILE A 62 -4.88 2.16 -7.17
CA ILE A 62 -4.21 0.84 -7.08
C ILE A 62 -4.89 -0.17 -8.01
N SER A 63 -6.22 -0.28 -8.00
CA SER A 63 -6.93 -1.20 -8.91
C SER A 63 -6.69 -0.87 -10.38
N SER A 64 -6.55 0.41 -10.73
CA SER A 64 -6.21 0.81 -12.10
C SER A 64 -4.78 0.42 -12.49
N ASP A 65 -3.86 0.48 -11.54
CA ASP A 65 -2.45 0.14 -11.74
C ASP A 65 -2.21 -1.37 -11.70
N GLU A 66 -2.92 -2.13 -10.89
CA GLU A 66 -2.92 -3.61 -10.93
C GLU A 66 -3.40 -4.14 -12.29
N VAL A 67 -4.44 -3.55 -12.87
CA VAL A 67 -4.92 -3.92 -14.21
C VAL A 67 -3.88 -3.60 -15.28
N LYS A 68 -3.18 -2.46 -15.17
CA LYS A 68 -2.05 -2.13 -16.06
C LYS A 68 -0.88 -3.08 -15.85
N ASN A 69 -0.51 -3.39 -14.61
CA ASN A 69 0.61 -4.26 -14.28
C ASN A 69 0.34 -5.70 -14.75
N LYS A 70 -0.89 -6.21 -14.60
CA LYS A 70 -1.29 -7.53 -15.14
C LYS A 70 -1.21 -7.59 -16.67
N ARG A 71 -1.44 -6.48 -17.38
CA ARG A 71 -1.25 -6.41 -18.85
C ARG A 71 0.23 -6.35 -19.23
N ILE A 72 1.04 -5.62 -18.47
CA ILE A 72 2.50 -5.51 -18.69
C ILE A 72 3.19 -6.84 -18.34
N SER A 73 2.88 -7.49 -17.22
CA SER A 73 3.43 -8.80 -16.85
C SER A 73 3.08 -9.92 -17.83
N ARG A 74 1.86 -9.93 -18.41
CA ARG A 74 1.52 -10.87 -19.49
C ARG A 74 2.32 -10.63 -20.78
N LYS A 75 2.78 -9.40 -21.01
CA LYS A 75 3.60 -9.04 -22.16
C LYS A 75 5.09 -9.28 -21.91
N ASN A 76 5.54 -9.12 -20.66
CA ASN A 76 6.93 -9.31 -20.24
C ASN A 76 7.26 -10.75 -19.79
N SER A 77 6.29 -11.64 -19.58
CA SER A 77 6.58 -13.07 -19.44
C SER A 77 7.01 -13.62 -20.81
N ILE A 78 8.31 -13.60 -21.08
CA ILE A 78 8.96 -14.32 -22.21
C ILE A 78 8.94 -15.84 -21.93
N THR A 79 7.92 -16.33 -21.23
CA THR A 79 7.63 -17.76 -21.19
C THR A 79 7.00 -18.07 -22.54
N LYS A 80 7.79 -18.67 -23.42
CA LYS A 80 7.31 -19.27 -24.67
C LYS A 80 7.15 -20.77 -24.42
N PRO A 81 6.10 -21.22 -23.72
CA PRO A 81 6.01 -22.59 -23.21
C PRO A 81 5.80 -23.62 -24.33
N TYR A 82 5.60 -23.19 -25.58
CA TYR A 82 5.34 -24.05 -26.72
C TYR A 82 6.56 -24.13 -27.62
N LYS A 83 7.36 -25.19 -27.51
CA LYS A 83 8.53 -25.46 -28.36
C LYS A 83 8.15 -26.38 -29.53
N CYS A 84 8.67 -26.08 -30.72
CA CYS A 84 8.56 -26.98 -31.87
C CYS A 84 9.46 -28.22 -31.68
N GLN A 85 8.99 -29.39 -32.09
CA GLN A 85 9.82 -30.62 -32.02
C GLN A 85 10.73 -30.75 -33.25
N ASN A 86 10.32 -30.21 -34.39
CA ASN A 86 11.06 -30.26 -35.64
C ASN A 86 12.09 -29.11 -35.78
N CYS A 87 12.06 -28.09 -34.91
CA CYS A 87 13.04 -27.00 -34.90
C CYS A 87 13.21 -26.36 -33.51
N THR A 88 14.15 -25.42 -33.37
CA THR A 88 14.47 -24.76 -32.09
C THR A 88 13.53 -23.61 -31.71
N HIS A 89 12.55 -23.28 -32.54
CA HIS A 89 11.65 -22.15 -32.29
C HIS A 89 10.67 -22.42 -31.14
N THR A 90 10.46 -21.38 -30.34
CA THR A 90 9.51 -21.35 -29.23
C THR A 90 8.46 -20.27 -29.44
N TYR A 91 7.25 -20.53 -28.94
CA TYR A 91 6.06 -19.72 -29.11
C TYR A 91 5.34 -19.49 -27.79
N SER A 92 4.69 -18.33 -27.67
CA SER A 92 3.92 -17.92 -26.49
C SER A 92 2.48 -18.48 -26.48
N SER A 93 2.01 -19.06 -27.59
CA SER A 93 0.67 -19.63 -27.70
C SER A 93 0.63 -20.89 -28.58
N LYS A 94 -0.32 -21.78 -28.30
CA LYS A 94 -0.58 -23.00 -29.09
C LYS A 94 -0.99 -22.68 -30.53
N ALA A 95 -1.73 -21.59 -30.75
CA ALA A 95 -2.15 -21.15 -32.08
C ALA A 95 -0.95 -20.75 -32.95
N ALA A 96 0.01 -20.02 -32.38
CA ALA A 96 1.24 -19.64 -33.07
C ALA A 96 2.10 -20.86 -33.43
N LEU A 97 2.21 -21.85 -32.53
CA LEU A 97 2.90 -23.11 -32.82
C LEU A 97 2.21 -23.88 -33.96
N LYS A 98 0.87 -24.01 -33.92
CA LYS A 98 0.11 -24.71 -34.98
C LYS A 98 0.29 -24.04 -36.34
N GLN A 99 0.25 -22.71 -36.37
CA GLN A 99 0.53 -21.95 -37.59
C GLN A 99 1.95 -22.21 -38.09
N HIS A 100 2.94 -22.19 -37.20
CA HIS A 100 4.32 -22.51 -37.56
C HIS A 100 4.47 -23.91 -38.15
N LEU A 101 3.89 -24.94 -37.51
CA LEU A 101 3.92 -26.31 -38.00
C LEU A 101 3.30 -26.42 -39.41
N LYS A 102 2.16 -25.77 -39.62
CA LYS A 102 1.48 -25.75 -40.93
C LYS A 102 2.33 -25.13 -42.05
N PHE A 103 3.06 -24.05 -41.78
CA PHE A 103 3.83 -23.34 -42.80
C PHE A 103 5.27 -23.85 -42.98
N LYS A 104 5.86 -24.44 -41.95
CA LYS A 104 7.30 -24.82 -41.95
C LYS A 104 7.53 -26.33 -41.94
N HIS A 105 6.56 -27.11 -41.48
CA HIS A 105 6.73 -28.54 -41.28
C HIS A 105 5.63 -29.40 -41.93
N SER A 106 4.62 -28.80 -42.59
CA SER A 106 3.55 -29.49 -43.34
C SER A 106 2.89 -30.67 -42.60
N ASP A 107 2.97 -30.67 -41.26
CA ASP A 107 2.45 -31.72 -40.40
C ASP A 107 1.14 -31.24 -39.78
N ASP A 108 0.04 -31.95 -40.09
CA ASP A 108 -1.29 -31.73 -39.51
C ASP A 108 -1.45 -32.39 -38.11
N GLN A 109 -0.33 -32.84 -37.52
CA GLN A 109 -0.39 -33.59 -36.26
C GLN A 109 -0.68 -32.69 -35.05
N THR A 110 -1.64 -33.14 -34.27
CA THR A 110 -2.17 -32.55 -33.04
C THR A 110 -1.05 -32.04 -32.13
N PRO A 111 -1.13 -30.81 -31.57
CA PRO A 111 -0.04 -30.28 -30.77
C PRO A 111 0.04 -31.04 -29.45
N LEU A 112 1.00 -31.96 -29.34
CA LEU A 112 1.38 -32.55 -28.08
C LEU A 112 2.06 -31.46 -27.25
N THR A 113 1.30 -30.95 -26.29
CA THR A 113 1.72 -29.94 -25.34
C THR A 113 2.70 -30.56 -24.36
N GLN A 114 3.98 -30.19 -24.42
CA GLN A 114 4.85 -30.28 -23.26
C GLN A 114 5.07 -28.86 -22.73
N PRO A 115 4.46 -28.51 -21.58
CA PRO A 115 4.87 -27.36 -20.82
C PRO A 115 6.33 -27.58 -20.36
N LEU A 116 7.27 -26.88 -20.98
CA LEU A 116 8.63 -26.76 -20.45
C LEU A 116 8.56 -25.74 -19.30
N ASP A 117 8.14 -26.24 -18.13
CA ASP A 117 8.67 -25.94 -16.78
C ASP A 117 7.60 -26.17 -15.71
N LEU A 118 7.64 -27.36 -15.10
CA LEU A 118 7.48 -27.46 -13.65
C LEU A 118 8.80 -27.02 -12.99
N GLN A 119 9.17 -25.74 -13.14
CA GLN A 119 10.01 -25.12 -12.13
C GLN A 119 9.08 -24.70 -10.99
N LYS A 120 8.74 -25.70 -10.17
CA LYS A 120 8.41 -25.47 -8.76
C LYS A 120 9.54 -24.61 -8.20
N VAL A 121 9.24 -23.36 -7.89
CA VAL A 121 9.99 -22.61 -6.89
C VAL A 121 9.83 -23.41 -5.61
N LEU A 122 10.80 -24.28 -5.31
CA LEU A 122 10.99 -24.81 -3.97
C LEU A 122 11.42 -23.60 -3.14
N VAL A 123 10.44 -22.91 -2.53
CA VAL A 123 10.73 -22.00 -1.43
C VAL A 123 11.17 -22.90 -0.29
N GLU A 124 12.48 -23.07 -0.11
CA GLU A 124 12.98 -23.64 1.14
C GLU A 124 12.63 -22.67 2.29
N PRO A 125 12.06 -23.16 3.39
CA PRO A 125 11.84 -22.33 4.56
C PRO A 125 13.19 -21.93 5.15
N LEU A 126 13.41 -20.62 5.31
CA LEU A 126 14.50 -20.07 6.12
C LEU A 126 14.35 -20.55 7.56
N SER A 127 14.99 -21.67 7.89
CA SER A 127 15.28 -22.07 9.26
C SER A 127 16.78 -21.97 9.48
N GLN A 128 17.23 -20.82 9.98
CA GLN A 128 18.44 -20.64 10.80
C GLN A 128 18.57 -19.17 11.21
N ILE A 129 18.00 -18.86 12.38
CA ILE A 129 18.60 -17.96 13.38
C ILE A 129 18.76 -18.80 14.64
#